data_AF-A0A952C2C8-F1
#
_entry.id   AF-A0A952C2C8-F1
#
_cell.length_a   1.000
_cell.length_b   1.000
_cell.length_c   1.000
_cell.angle_alpha   90.00
_cell.angle_beta   90.00
_cell.angle_gamma   90.00
#
_symmetry.space_group_name_H-M   'P 1'
#
loop_
_entity.id
_entity.type
_entity.pdbx_description
1 polymer ?
#
loop_
_entity_poly.entity_id
_entity_poly.type
_entity_poly.pdbx_seq_one_letter_code
_entity_poly.pdbx_strand_id
1 'polypeptide(L)'
;MAKSEFAVLQPWTTNRRGPKSWVFSHVRHNWRVIAIILAGATGNAALASAIPIFTGAAFDAITGATPDLSALLTACLLLVASQTVRTALQLGRNFGSETLGQRLERDARQELYGELLGKSMGFHDLNATGEVMARSTNDVRELA
;
A
#
# COMPACT_ATOMS: atom_id res chain seq x y z
N MET A 1 4.83 13.28 -29.81
CA MET A 1 4.92 14.65 -30.35
C MET A 1 3.55 15.30 -30.22
N ALA A 2 3.41 16.17 -29.22
CA ALA A 2 2.60 17.37 -29.16
C ALA A 2 3.19 18.11 -27.94
N LYS A 3 3.94 19.19 -28.19
CA LYS A 3 4.57 19.99 -27.13
C LYS A 3 3.50 20.96 -26.64
N SER A 4 2.85 20.63 -25.53
CA SER A 4 2.03 21.56 -24.76
C SER A 4 2.91 22.73 -24.31
N GLU A 5 2.44 23.96 -24.47
CA GLU A 5 3.10 25.19 -23.99
C GLU A 5 3.12 25.25 -22.45
N PHE A 6 2.26 24.45 -21.80
CA PHE A 6 2.31 24.13 -20.39
C PHE A 6 3.05 22.81 -20.19
N ALA A 7 4.38 22.87 -20.17
CA ALA A 7 5.20 21.75 -19.77
C ALA A 7 5.10 21.58 -18.25
N VAL A 8 4.18 20.74 -17.79
CA VAL A 8 4.32 20.16 -16.45
C VAL A 8 5.64 19.38 -16.50
N LEU A 9 6.68 19.93 -15.90
CA LEU A 9 7.97 19.27 -15.71
C LEU A 9 7.71 18.04 -14.83
N GLN A 10 7.32 16.93 -15.44
CA GLN A 10 7.33 15.62 -14.83
C GLN A 10 8.79 15.15 -14.90
N PRO A 11 9.50 15.01 -13.76
CA PRO A 11 10.89 14.55 -13.74
C PRO A 11 11.07 13.12 -14.27
N TRP A 12 9.98 12.40 -14.51
CA TRP A 12 9.98 10.97 -14.80
C TRP A 12 9.22 10.63 -16.09
N THR A 13 9.76 9.65 -16.82
CA THR A 13 9.11 9.06 -18.00
C THR A 13 8.34 7.81 -17.58
N THR A 14 7.01 7.85 -17.66
CA THR A 14 6.15 6.69 -17.40
C THR A 14 5.90 5.90 -18.67
N ASN A 15 5.95 4.57 -18.57
CA ASN A 15 5.71 3.72 -19.73
C ASN A 15 4.20 3.61 -20.00
N ARG A 16 3.71 4.35 -20.99
CA ARG A 16 2.30 4.40 -21.41
C ARG A 16 1.91 3.36 -22.46
N ARG A 17 2.77 2.37 -22.76
CA ARG A 17 2.49 1.33 -23.79
C ARG A 17 1.28 0.45 -23.46
N GLY A 18 0.88 0.38 -22.19
CA GLY A 18 -0.35 -0.29 -21.77
C GLY A 18 -0.63 -0.15 -20.27
N PRO A 19 -1.86 -0.45 -19.82
CA PRO A 19 -2.30 -0.18 -18.44
C PRO A 19 -1.41 -0.84 -17.38
N LYS A 20 -1.09 -2.12 -17.56
CA LYS A 20 -0.23 -2.88 -16.61
C LYS A 20 1.19 -2.31 -16.54
N SER A 21 1.75 -1.90 -17.68
CA SER A 21 3.10 -1.32 -17.73
C SER A 21 3.14 0.08 -17.11
N TRP A 22 2.04 0.82 -17.20
CA TRP A 22 1.89 2.14 -16.57
C TRP A 22 1.84 2.00 -15.04
N VAL A 23 1.01 1.08 -14.51
CA VAL A 23 0.95 0.79 -13.07
C VAL A 23 2.31 0.32 -12.56
N PHE A 24 2.93 -0.66 -13.24
CA PHE A 24 4.23 -1.18 -12.81
C PHE A 24 5.33 -0.10 -12.79
N SER A 25 5.29 0.87 -13.71
CA SER A 25 6.24 1.99 -13.73
C SER A 25 6.10 2.90 -12.50
N HIS A 26 4.89 3.13 -12.01
CA HIS A 26 4.63 3.95 -10.81
C HIS A 26 4.97 3.18 -9.53
N VAL A 27 4.61 1.90 -9.51
CA VAL A 27 4.86 1.01 -8.38
C VAL A 27 6.37 0.80 -8.18
N ARG A 28 7.13 0.46 -9.24
CA ARG A 28 8.59 0.22 -9.14
C ARG A 28 9.37 1.43 -8.59
N HIS A 29 8.88 2.65 -8.82
CA HIS A 29 9.52 3.86 -8.31
C HIS A 29 9.48 3.90 -6.79
N ASN A 30 8.38 3.43 -6.21
CA ASN A 30 8.14 3.38 -4.77
C ASN A 30 8.60 2.04 -4.13
N TRP A 31 9.67 1.43 -4.65
CA TRP A 31 10.13 0.09 -4.22
C TRP A 31 10.37 -0.05 -2.71
N ARG A 32 10.79 1.04 -2.04
CA ARG A 32 10.99 1.05 -0.57
C ARG A 32 9.67 0.82 0.18
N VAL A 33 8.58 1.43 -0.29
CA VAL A 33 7.25 1.28 0.31
C VAL A 33 6.73 -0.14 0.10
N ILE A 34 6.96 -0.69 -1.09
CA ILE A 34 6.61 -2.09 -1.41
C ILE A 34 7.38 -3.05 -0.51
N ALA A 35 8.68 -2.82 -0.30
CA ALA A 35 9.48 -3.64 0.60
C ALA A 35 8.92 -3.64 2.03
N ILE A 36 8.45 -2.49 2.53
CA ILE A 36 7.78 -2.39 3.85
C ILE A 36 6.47 -3.18 3.86
N ILE A 37 5.64 -3.05 2.82
CA ILE A 37 4.37 -3.79 2.72
C ILE A 37 4.63 -5.29 2.71
N LEU A 38 5.59 -5.77 1.90
CA LEU A 38 5.94 -7.18 1.79
C LEU A 38 6.53 -7.70 3.11
N ALA A 39 7.49 -7.00 3.70
CA ALA A 39 8.07 -7.39 4.99
C ALA A 39 7.01 -7.43 6.10
N GLY A 40 6.13 -6.44 6.15
CA GLY A 40 5.02 -6.39 7.10
C GLY A 40 3.99 -7.50 6.86
N ALA A 41 3.69 -7.83 5.60
CA ALA A 41 2.78 -8.92 5.26
C ALA A 41 3.34 -10.30 5.64
N THR A 42 4.58 -10.58 5.26
CA THR A 42 5.27 -11.84 5.59
C THR A 42 5.48 -11.97 7.09
N GLY A 43 5.91 -10.90 7.77
CA GLY A 43 6.05 -10.89 9.22
C GLY A 43 4.73 -11.09 9.94
N ASN A 44 3.66 -10.42 9.51
CA ASN A 44 2.32 -10.65 10.06
C ASN A 44 1.84 -12.10 9.86
N ALA A 45 2.10 -12.70 8.71
CA ALA A 45 1.74 -14.10 8.44
C ALA A 45 2.53 -15.07 9.35
N ALA A 46 3.84 -14.87 9.51
CA ALA A 46 4.68 -15.69 10.37
C ALA A 46 4.27 -15.56 11.85
N LEU A 47 4.03 -14.34 12.33
CA LEU A 47 3.64 -14.09 13.73
C LEU A 47 2.19 -14.51 14.04
N ALA A 48 1.36 -14.75 13.03
CA ALA A 48 0.04 -15.33 13.24
C ALA A 48 0.13 -16.76 13.79
N SER A 49 1.15 -17.53 13.36
CA SER A 49 1.41 -18.88 13.84
C SER A 49 1.93 -18.94 15.28
N ALA A 50 2.39 -17.81 15.85
CA ALA A 50 2.90 -17.77 17.22
C ALA A 50 1.79 -17.98 18.27
N ILE A 51 0.53 -17.61 17.95
CA ILE A 51 -0.61 -17.75 18.87
C ILE A 51 -0.78 -19.21 19.31
N PRO A 52 -1.02 -20.19 18.42
CA PRO A 52 -1.24 -21.57 18.84
C PRO A 52 -0.03 -22.19 19.53
N ILE A 53 1.20 -21.80 19.15
CA ILE A 53 2.44 -22.31 19.78
C ILE A 53 2.52 -21.89 21.24
N PHE A 54 2.39 -20.60 21.52
CA PHE A 54 2.48 -20.11 22.91
C PHE A 54 1.25 -20.50 23.73
N THR A 55 0.07 -20.59 23.11
CA THR A 55 -1.12 -21.14 23.78
C THR A 55 -0.89 -22.60 24.18
N GLY A 56 -0.35 -23.44 23.28
CA GLY A 56 0.00 -24.83 23.62
C GLY A 56 1.00 -24.93 24.77
N ALA A 57 2.10 -24.17 24.70
CA ALA A 57 3.10 -24.13 25.76
C ALA A 57 2.53 -23.66 27.12
N ALA A 58 1.59 -22.71 27.11
CA ALA A 58 0.90 -22.26 28.32
C ALA A 58 -0.01 -23.35 28.90
N PHE A 59 -0.71 -24.13 28.05
CA PHE A 59 -1.50 -25.27 28.51
C PHE A 59 -0.63 -26.36 29.12
N ASP A 60 0.45 -26.77 28.44
CA ASP A 60 1.37 -27.81 28.92
C ASP A 60 2.00 -27.45 30.28
N ALA A 61 2.30 -26.17 30.51
CA ALA A 61 2.84 -25.67 31.78
C ALA A 61 1.85 -25.79 32.96
N ILE A 62 0.54 -25.80 32.69
CA ILE A 62 -0.52 -25.89 33.71
C ILE A 62 -0.98 -27.34 33.91
N THR A 63 -1.07 -28.13 32.84
CA THR A 63 -1.57 -29.52 32.87
C THR A 63 -0.49 -30.57 33.15
N GLY A 64 0.79 -30.19 33.11
CA GLY A 64 1.92 -31.07 33.43
C GLY A 64 1.91 -31.60 34.87
N ALA A 65 2.71 -32.66 35.11
CA ALA A 65 2.78 -33.35 36.41
C ALA A 65 3.20 -32.44 37.59
N THR A 66 3.89 -31.33 37.30
CA THR A 66 4.22 -30.26 38.25
C THR A 66 3.88 -28.92 37.60
N PRO A 67 2.85 -28.21 38.07
CA PRO A 67 2.47 -26.90 37.53
C PRO A 67 3.62 -25.89 37.68
N ASP A 68 4.07 -25.30 36.58
CA ASP A 68 5.12 -24.28 36.56
C ASP A 68 4.55 -22.91 36.17
N LEU A 69 4.31 -22.08 37.19
CA LEU A 69 3.82 -20.72 37.03
C LEU A 69 4.83 -19.79 36.32
N SER A 70 6.13 -20.09 36.40
CA SER A 70 7.17 -19.30 35.74
C SER A 70 7.18 -19.54 34.23
N ALA A 71 7.07 -20.81 33.82
CA ALA A 71 6.93 -21.19 32.40
C ALA A 71 5.65 -20.59 31.79
N LEU A 72 4.54 -20.61 32.52
CA LEU A 72 3.29 -19.97 32.11
C LEU A 72 3.46 -18.46 31.90
N LEU A 73 4.04 -17.75 32.88
CA LEU A 73 4.29 -16.31 32.77
C LEU A 73 5.18 -15.98 31.57
N THR A 74 6.22 -16.78 31.33
CA THR A 74 7.13 -16.59 30.21
C THR A 74 6.42 -16.78 28.87
N ALA A 75 5.60 -17.82 28.72
CA ALA A 75 4.82 -18.05 27.51
C ALA A 75 3.82 -16.92 27.24
N CYS A 76 3.13 -16.43 28.27
CA CYS A 76 2.23 -15.29 28.18
C CYS A 76 2.96 -14.00 27.76
N LEU A 77 4.11 -13.70 28.38
CA LEU A 77 4.92 -12.52 28.03
C LEU A 77 5.44 -12.58 26.60
N LEU A 78 5.93 -13.75 26.15
CA LEU A 78 6.38 -13.95 24.77
C LEU A 78 5.23 -13.81 23.77
N LEU A 79 4.03 -14.32 24.10
CA LEU A 79 2.84 -14.14 23.28
C LEU A 79 2.48 -12.66 23.15
N VAL A 80 2.42 -11.93 24.27
CA VAL A 80 2.13 -10.49 24.26
C VAL A 80 3.17 -9.75 23.43
N ALA A 81 4.47 -9.98 23.67
CA ALA A 81 5.55 -9.36 22.93
C ALA A 81 5.44 -9.64 21.42
N SER A 82 5.16 -10.89 21.04
CA SER A 82 4.92 -11.28 19.65
C SER A 82 3.73 -10.52 19.05
N GLN A 83 2.60 -10.44 19.74
CA GLN A 83 1.43 -9.73 19.20
C GLN A 83 1.66 -8.21 19.09
N THR A 84 2.44 -7.62 20.01
CA THR A 84 2.86 -6.22 19.91
C THR A 84 3.69 -5.99 18.64
N VAL A 85 4.69 -6.83 18.38
CA VAL A 85 5.52 -6.75 17.16
C VAL A 85 4.66 -6.94 15.91
N ARG A 86 3.75 -7.92 15.93
CA ARG A 86 2.82 -8.17 14.82
C ARG A 86 1.97 -6.94 14.50
N THR A 87 1.47 -6.26 15.53
CA THR A 87 0.66 -5.06 15.38
C THR A 87 1.47 -3.93 14.73
N ALA A 88 2.72 -3.72 15.16
CA ALA A 88 3.60 -2.74 14.55
C ALA A 88 3.89 -3.04 13.06
N LEU A 89 4.11 -4.30 12.71
CA LEU A 89 4.29 -4.75 11.33
C LEU A 89 3.02 -4.53 10.48
N GLN A 90 1.84 -4.78 11.06
CA GLN A 90 0.56 -4.55 10.39
C GLN A 90 0.30 -3.06 10.16
N LEU A 91 0.64 -2.20 11.13
CA LEU A 91 0.58 -0.75 10.96
C LEU A 91 1.52 -0.29 9.84
N GLY A 92 2.77 -0.77 9.82
CA GLY A 92 3.72 -0.47 8.75
C GLY A 92 3.22 -0.90 7.38
N ARG A 93 2.61 -2.08 7.27
CA ARG A 93 2.00 -2.58 6.04
C ARG A 93 0.86 -1.68 5.58
N ASN A 94 -0.08 -1.35 6.47
CA ASN A 94 -1.25 -0.55 6.13
C ASN A 94 -0.85 0.88 5.74
N PHE A 95 0.07 1.50 6.50
CA PHE A 95 0.59 2.82 6.20
C PHE A 95 1.37 2.85 4.87
N GLY A 96 2.14 1.80 4.60
CA GLY A 96 2.79 1.62 3.30
C GLY A 96 1.79 1.54 2.16
N SER A 97 0.74 0.74 2.31
CA SER A 97 -0.32 0.60 1.30
C SER A 97 -1.01 1.94 1.01
N GLU A 98 -1.42 2.67 2.05
CA GLU A 98 -2.05 3.99 1.92
C GLU A 98 -1.10 4.98 1.24
N THR A 99 0.16 5.02 1.66
CA THR A 99 1.17 5.93 1.08
C THR A 99 1.38 5.62 -0.41
N LEU A 100 1.35 4.35 -0.81
CA LEU A 100 1.50 3.96 -2.20
C LEU A 100 0.28 4.41 -3.04
N GLY A 101 -0.93 4.17 -2.54
CA GLY A 101 -2.18 4.60 -3.19
C GLY A 101 -2.22 6.12 -3.37
N GLN A 102 -1.95 6.88 -2.31
CA GLN A 102 -1.92 8.35 -2.35
C GLN A 102 -0.89 8.90 -3.34
N ARG A 103 0.30 8.27 -3.44
CA ARG A 103 1.32 8.67 -4.42
C ARG A 103 0.87 8.36 -5.85
N LEU A 104 0.27 7.20 -6.07
CA LEU A 104 -0.25 6.81 -7.38
C LEU A 104 -1.38 7.76 -7.81
N GLU A 105 -2.32 8.07 -6.92
CA GLU A 105 -3.42 9.02 -7.16
C GLU A 105 -2.88 10.40 -7.55
N ARG A 106 -1.92 10.92 -6.77
CA ARG A 106 -1.27 12.20 -7.03
C ARG A 106 -0.61 12.24 -8.40
N ASP A 107 0.19 11.23 -8.71
CA ASP A 107 0.96 11.16 -9.95
C ASP A 107 0.01 11.03 -11.16
N ALA A 108 -1.01 10.18 -11.06
CA ALA A 108 -2.04 9.99 -12.08
C ALA A 108 -2.84 11.28 -12.35
N ARG A 109 -3.24 11.99 -11.29
CA ARG A 109 -3.94 13.27 -11.38
C ARG A 109 -3.09 14.32 -12.09
N GLN A 110 -1.80 14.40 -11.75
CA GLN A 110 -0.87 15.35 -12.36
C GLN A 110 -0.63 15.03 -13.86
N GLU A 111 -0.50 13.75 -14.22
CA GLU A 111 -0.40 13.32 -15.62
C GLU A 111 -1.67 13.66 -16.41
N LEU A 112 -2.84 13.34 -15.85
CA LEU A 112 -4.13 13.59 -16.51
C LEU A 112 -4.39 15.08 -16.73
N TYR A 113 -4.15 15.93 -15.71
CA TYR A 113 -4.31 17.37 -15.89
C TYR A 113 -3.33 17.95 -16.91
N GLY A 114 -2.08 17.50 -16.91
CA GLY A 114 -1.09 17.94 -17.90
C GLY A 114 -1.50 17.56 -19.33
N GLU A 115 -2.10 16.39 -19.53
CA GLU A 115 -2.62 15.99 -20.84
C GLU A 115 -3.88 16.74 -21.24
N LEU A 116 -4.82 16.96 -20.31
CA LEU A 116 -6.07 17.67 -20.57
C LEU A 116 -5.81 19.12 -21.01
N LEU A 117 -4.89 19.83 -20.35
CA LEU A 117 -4.50 21.19 -20.73
C LEU A 117 -3.85 21.28 -22.11
N GLY A 118 -3.28 20.19 -22.60
CA GLY A 118 -2.65 20.12 -23.92
C GLY A 118 -3.58 19.67 -25.05
N LYS A 119 -4.87 19.41 -24.78
CA LYS A 119 -5.85 19.00 -25.81
C LYS A 119 -6.39 20.21 -26.57
N SER A 120 -6.97 19.96 -27.75
CA SER A 120 -7.56 21.01 -28.60
C SER A 120 -8.89 21.50 -28.02
N MET A 121 -9.30 22.73 -28.38
CA MET A 121 -10.60 23.27 -27.99
C MET A 121 -11.77 22.38 -28.43
N GLY A 122 -11.69 21.77 -29.63
CA GLY A 122 -12.72 20.82 -30.08
C GLY A 122 -12.90 19.60 -29.17
N PHE A 123 -11.85 19.15 -28.46
CA PHE A 123 -12.01 18.11 -27.43
C PHE A 123 -12.83 18.63 -26.24
N HIS A 124 -12.57 19.85 -25.81
CA HIS A 124 -13.30 20.48 -24.71
C HIS A 124 -14.75 20.85 -25.07
N ASP A 125 -15.03 21.13 -26.35
CA ASP A 125 -16.40 21.39 -26.82
C ASP A 125 -17.23 20.10 -26.93
N LEU A 126 -16.59 18.96 -27.20
CA LEU A 126 -17.25 17.65 -27.35
C LEU A 126 -17.47 16.90 -26.04
N ASN A 127 -16.78 17.27 -24.96
CA ASN A 127 -16.87 16.59 -23.67
C ASN A 127 -17.33 17.57 -22.59
N ALA A 128 -18.39 17.21 -21.86
CA ALA A 128 -18.88 18.07 -20.78
C ALA A 128 -17.82 18.24 -19.69
N THR A 129 -17.55 19.47 -19.27
CA THR A 129 -16.56 19.78 -18.22
C THR A 129 -16.83 18.98 -16.94
N GLY A 130 -18.09 18.75 -16.58
CA GLY A 130 -18.47 17.94 -15.43
C GLY A 130 -18.04 16.48 -15.53
N GLU A 131 -18.12 15.88 -16.72
CA GLU A 131 -17.65 14.51 -16.96
C GLU A 131 -16.12 14.43 -16.86
N VAL A 132 -15.42 15.36 -17.49
CA VAL A 132 -13.94 15.44 -17.42
C VAL A 132 -13.47 15.61 -15.97
N MET A 133 -14.15 16.47 -15.21
CA MET A 133 -13.87 16.66 -13.78
C MET A 133 -14.15 15.39 -12.98
N ALA A 134 -15.29 14.72 -13.19
CA ALA A 134 -15.64 13.49 -12.50
C ALA A 134 -14.61 12.37 -12.74
N ARG A 135 -14.11 12.22 -13.98
CA ARG A 135 -13.06 11.25 -14.29
C ARG A 135 -11.72 11.62 -13.65
N SER A 136 -11.41 12.91 -13.56
CA SER A 136 -10.19 13.39 -12.91
C SER A 136 -10.17 13.21 -11.38
N THR A 137 -11.34 13.11 -10.75
CA THR A 137 -11.46 12.94 -9.30
C THR A 137 -11.78 11.50 -8.91
N ASN A 138 -12.83 10.92 -9.51
CA ASN A 138 -13.37 9.63 -9.09
C ASN A 138 -12.58 8.49 -9.71
N ASP A 139 -12.42 8.46 -11.04
CA ASP A 139 -11.70 7.36 -11.71
C ASP A 139 -10.24 7.28 -11.25
N VAL A 140 -9.61 8.44 -11.00
CA VAL A 140 -8.23 8.50 -10.49
C VAL A 140 -8.13 7.99 -9.05
N ARG A 141 -9.15 8.23 -8.24
CA ARG A 141 -9.21 7.71 -6.86
C ARG A 141 -9.42 6.21 -6.80
N GLU A 142 -10.18 5.64 -7.75
CA GLU A 142 -10.34 4.18 -7.86
C GLU A 142 -9.05 3.43 -8.26
N LEU A 143 -7.99 4.15 -8.66
CA LEU A 143 -6.67 3.57 -8.90
C LEU A 143 -5.85 3.36 -7.61
N ALA A 144 -6.20 4.03 -6.51
CA ALA A 144 -5.48 4.01 -5.23
C ALA A 144 -5.95 2.85 -4.34
#